data_AF-A0A2W4SHC8-F1
#
_entry.id   AF-A0A2W4SHC8-F1
#
_cell.length_a   1.000
_cell.length_b   1.000
_cell.length_c   1.000
_cell.angle_alpha   90.00
_cell.angle_beta   90.00
_cell.angle_gamma   90.00
#
_symmetry.space_group_name_H-M   'P 1'
#
loop_
_entity.id
_entity.type
_entity.pdbx_description
1 polymer ?
#
loop_
_entity_poly.entity_id
_entity_poly.type
_entity_poly.pdbx_seq_one_letter_code
_entity_poly.pdbx_strand_id
1 'polypeptide(L)'
;MAVEHLKSTALQNADAAQHQLSPSRLTAMELREAVGVVRASASASIGSTYRIARVPSNARISQILFASAASGATGQVDIGLYDTPANGGAVVDADFFASALDPGGGAIPPTDVTHESGVFGLEDAEQPLWQALGLTKDPQKEYDIAATVVEAFENATYMVAKVRYGI
;
A
#
# COMPACT_ATOMS: atom_id res chain seq x y z
N MET A 1 -20.82 -24.50 18.44
CA MET A 1 -20.52 -23.41 17.49
C MET A 1 -21.83 -22.99 16.85
N ALA A 2 -22.21 -21.72 16.92
CA ALA A 2 -23.38 -21.21 16.22
C ALA A 2 -23.04 -20.99 14.73
N VAL A 3 -24.03 -21.11 13.85
CA VAL A 3 -23.88 -20.71 12.44
C VAL A 3 -24.07 -19.21 12.36
N GLU A 4 -23.16 -18.50 11.69
CA GLU A 4 -23.17 -17.04 11.57
C GLU A 4 -23.53 -16.60 10.16
N HIS A 5 -24.29 -15.50 10.07
CA HIS A 5 -24.70 -14.86 8.82
C HIS A 5 -24.35 -13.36 8.89
N LEU A 6 -23.14 -13.02 8.48
CA LEU A 6 -22.62 -11.65 8.47
C LEU A 6 -22.62 -11.07 7.06
N LYS A 7 -22.72 -9.74 6.95
CA LYS A 7 -22.71 -8.99 5.69
C LYS A 7 -21.63 -7.91 5.73
N SER A 8 -21.05 -7.58 4.59
CA SER A 8 -20.17 -6.41 4.44
C SER A 8 -20.96 -5.09 4.57
N THR A 9 -20.28 -3.97 4.81
CA THR A 9 -20.93 -2.68 5.05
C THR A 9 -21.82 -2.26 3.88
N ALA A 10 -21.36 -2.47 2.65
CA ALA A 10 -22.14 -2.13 1.46
C ALA A 10 -23.48 -2.90 1.40
N LEU A 11 -23.47 -4.19 1.76
CA LEU A 11 -24.68 -5.02 1.76
C LEU A 11 -25.58 -4.73 2.97
N GLN A 12 -24.99 -4.43 4.14
CA GLN A 12 -25.75 -3.96 5.30
C GLN A 12 -26.55 -2.69 4.98
N ASN A 13 -25.92 -1.74 4.29
CA ASN A 13 -26.57 -0.50 3.87
C ASN A 13 -27.65 -0.71 2.81
N ALA A 14 -27.42 -1.61 1.85
CA ALA A 14 -28.38 -1.92 0.78
C ALA A 14 -29.65 -2.60 1.32
N ASP A 15 -29.51 -3.46 2.33
CA ASP A 15 -30.62 -4.20 2.95
C ASP A 15 -31.26 -3.47 4.15
N ALA A 16 -30.81 -2.25 4.45
CA ALA A 16 -31.37 -1.46 5.54
C ALA A 16 -32.82 -1.05 5.24
N ALA A 17 -33.70 -1.15 6.24
CA ALA A 17 -35.12 -0.79 6.10
C ALA A 17 -35.34 0.68 5.70
N GLN A 18 -34.36 1.55 6.01
CA GLN A 18 -34.24 2.89 5.46
C GLN A 18 -33.03 2.90 4.52
N HIS A 19 -33.20 3.45 3.33
CA HIS A 19 -32.13 3.51 2.33
C HIS A 19 -30.90 4.25 2.88
N GLN A 20 -29.82 3.51 3.13
CA GLN A 20 -28.53 4.06 3.51
C GLN A 20 -27.61 4.06 2.29
N LEU A 21 -27.11 5.25 1.91
CA LEU A 21 -26.15 5.35 0.82
C LEU A 21 -24.79 4.81 1.27
N SER A 22 -24.31 3.77 0.61
CA SER A 22 -22.90 3.37 0.73
C SER A 22 -22.01 4.43 0.06
N PRO A 23 -20.82 4.69 0.63
CA PRO A 23 -19.82 5.51 -0.05
C PRO A 23 -19.52 4.98 -1.45
N SER A 24 -19.36 5.87 -2.44
CA SER A 24 -19.05 5.51 -3.83
C SER A 24 -17.82 4.61 -3.94
N ARG A 25 -16.81 4.84 -3.08
CA ARG A 25 -15.61 4.01 -2.91
C ARG A 25 -15.87 2.54 -2.61
N LEU A 26 -17.07 2.11 -2.26
CA LEU A 26 -17.38 0.69 -2.00
C LEU A 26 -18.06 -0.01 -3.18
N THR A 27 -18.94 0.69 -3.90
CA THR A 27 -19.86 0.04 -4.85
C THR A 27 -19.81 0.58 -6.28
N ALA A 28 -19.30 1.79 -6.50
CA ALA A 28 -19.37 2.46 -7.81
C ALA A 28 -18.13 3.31 -8.12
N MET A 29 -16.97 2.93 -7.58
CA MET A 29 -15.75 3.71 -7.73
C MET A 29 -15.03 3.42 -9.05
N GLU A 30 -14.46 4.47 -9.65
CA GLU A 30 -13.53 4.32 -10.76
C GLU A 30 -12.15 3.92 -10.21
N LEU A 31 -11.62 2.80 -10.70
CA LEU A 31 -10.27 2.37 -10.39
C LEU A 31 -9.26 3.09 -11.28
N ARG A 32 -8.29 3.73 -10.66
CA ARG A 32 -7.12 4.35 -11.28
C ARG A 32 -5.89 3.50 -10.99
N GLU A 33 -4.94 3.45 -11.92
CA GLU A 33 -3.68 2.74 -11.75
C GLU A 33 -2.50 3.71 -11.87
N ALA A 34 -1.60 3.67 -10.90
CA ALA A 34 -0.30 4.33 -10.94
C ALA A 34 0.78 3.25 -11.03
N VAL A 35 1.70 3.39 -11.98
CA VAL A 35 2.81 2.46 -12.19
C VAL A 35 4.12 3.21 -12.08
N GLY A 36 5.01 2.73 -11.22
CA GLY A 36 6.35 3.26 -11.07
C GLY A 36 7.40 2.17 -11.13
N VAL A 37 8.56 2.51 -11.69
CA VAL A 37 9.76 1.67 -11.68
C VAL A 37 10.92 2.50 -11.16
N VAL A 38 11.73 1.90 -10.29
CA VAL A 38 12.93 2.50 -9.73
C VAL A 38 14.07 1.49 -9.79
N ARG A 39 15.28 2.00 -9.98
CA ARG A 39 16.50 1.19 -9.92
C ARG A 39 17.30 1.59 -8.70
N ALA A 40 17.50 0.66 -7.79
CA ALA A 40 18.40 0.83 -6.67
C ALA A 40 19.86 0.61 -7.11
N SER A 41 20.81 1.30 -6.47
CA SER A 41 22.23 1.01 -6.66
C SER A 41 22.66 -0.21 -5.86
N ALA A 42 23.80 -0.79 -6.23
CA ALA A 42 24.48 -1.85 -5.45
C ALA A 42 25.04 -1.36 -4.10
N SER A 43 24.83 -0.08 -3.77
CA SER A 43 25.28 0.55 -2.52
C SER A 43 24.10 1.02 -1.67
N ALA A 44 22.88 0.55 -1.99
CA ALA A 44 21.69 0.90 -1.25
C ALA A 44 21.83 0.43 0.20
N SER A 45 21.94 1.39 1.10
CA SER A 45 22.10 1.14 2.54
C SER A 45 20.74 1.11 3.23
N ILE A 46 20.69 0.52 4.43
CA ILE A 46 19.50 0.55 5.29
C ILE A 46 19.01 1.99 5.45
N GLY A 47 17.70 2.20 5.29
CA GLY A 47 17.06 3.51 5.30
C GLY A 47 17.04 4.23 3.95
N SER A 48 17.60 3.65 2.88
CA SER A 48 17.41 4.18 1.53
C SER A 48 15.92 4.08 1.16
N THR A 49 15.36 5.15 0.59
CA THR A 49 13.94 5.22 0.24
C THR A 49 13.76 5.45 -1.25
N TYR A 50 12.77 4.78 -1.84
CA TYR A 50 12.44 4.89 -3.26
C TYR A 50 10.95 5.16 -3.43
N ARG A 51 10.58 6.37 -3.89
CA ARG A 51 9.18 6.79 -4.13
C ARG A 51 8.69 6.25 -5.47
N ILE A 52 7.59 5.50 -5.48
CA ILE A 52 7.15 4.74 -6.67
C ILE A 52 5.82 5.26 -7.24
N ALA A 53 4.84 5.56 -6.39
CA ALA A 53 3.52 6.01 -6.82
C ALA A 53 2.96 7.04 -5.84
N ARG A 54 2.06 7.91 -6.31
CA ARG A 54 1.39 8.92 -5.49
C ARG A 54 -0.11 8.66 -5.41
N VAL A 55 -0.66 8.74 -4.20
CA VAL A 55 -2.08 8.50 -3.91
C VAL A 55 -2.63 9.56 -2.95
N PRO A 56 -3.88 10.01 -3.12
CA PRO A 56 -4.49 10.96 -2.19
C PRO A 56 -4.95 10.27 -0.89
N SER A 57 -5.00 11.02 0.20
CA SER A 57 -5.34 10.53 1.55
C SER A 57 -6.75 9.95 1.66
N ASN A 58 -7.67 10.34 0.79
CA ASN A 58 -9.03 9.80 0.72
C ASN A 58 -9.18 8.57 -0.21
N ALA A 59 -8.10 8.13 -0.85
CA ALA A 59 -8.16 6.94 -1.70
C ALA A 59 -8.41 5.67 -0.89
N ARG A 60 -9.20 4.75 -1.44
CA ARG A 60 -9.23 3.34 -1.05
C ARG A 60 -8.23 2.60 -1.93
N ILE A 61 -7.21 1.99 -1.32
CA ILE A 61 -6.27 1.12 -2.05
C ILE A 61 -6.98 -0.19 -2.35
N SER A 62 -6.98 -0.57 -3.63
CA SER A 62 -7.58 -1.83 -4.06
C SER A 62 -6.54 -2.91 -4.25
N GLN A 63 -5.32 -2.56 -4.67
CA GLN A 63 -4.25 -3.50 -4.93
C GLN A 63 -2.90 -2.79 -5.08
N ILE A 64 -1.86 -3.41 -4.54
CA ILE A 64 -0.46 -3.06 -4.79
C ILE A 64 0.23 -4.32 -5.30
N LEU A 65 0.51 -4.38 -6.60
CA LEU A 65 1.34 -5.42 -7.18
C LEU A 65 2.80 -4.98 -7.14
N PHE A 66 3.59 -5.62 -6.30
CA PHE A 66 5.02 -5.40 -6.20
C PHE A 66 5.81 -6.48 -6.93
N ALA A 67 6.89 -6.08 -7.59
CA ALA A 67 7.84 -6.99 -8.22
C ALA A 67 9.26 -6.43 -8.12
N SER A 68 10.24 -7.32 -8.04
CA SER A 68 11.66 -6.95 -8.02
C SER A 68 12.51 -7.93 -8.83
N ALA A 69 13.61 -7.44 -9.38
CA ALA A 69 14.72 -8.31 -9.75
C ALA A 69 15.48 -8.74 -8.48
N ALA A 70 16.26 -9.82 -8.56
CA ALA A 70 17.11 -10.23 -7.45
C ALA A 70 18.14 -9.15 -7.13
N SER A 71 18.34 -8.85 -5.85
CA SER A 71 19.37 -7.92 -5.36
C SER A 71 20.70 -8.59 -5.01
N GLY A 72 20.88 -9.87 -5.31
CA GLY A 72 22.05 -10.66 -4.91
C GLY A 72 21.67 -11.68 -3.85
N ALA A 73 22.53 -11.87 -2.86
CA ALA A 73 22.31 -12.72 -1.68
C ALA A 73 21.75 -11.97 -0.47
N THR A 74 21.71 -10.62 -0.52
CA THR A 74 21.13 -9.78 0.53
C THR A 74 20.19 -8.74 -0.07
N GLY A 75 19.21 -8.33 0.72
CA GLY A 75 18.34 -7.23 0.40
C GLY A 75 16.93 -7.47 0.85
N GLN A 76 16.40 -6.54 1.61
CA GLN A 76 15.01 -6.56 2.07
C GLN A 76 14.43 -5.15 1.99
N VAL A 77 13.14 -5.07 1.66
CA VAL A 77 12.41 -3.81 1.58
C VAL A 77 11.04 -3.89 2.24
N ASP A 78 10.68 -2.81 2.92
CA ASP A 78 9.29 -2.55 3.33
C ASP A 78 8.57 -1.74 2.26
N ILE A 79 7.24 -1.87 2.20
CA ILE A 79 6.36 -1.05 1.36
C ILE A 79 5.41 -0.28 2.26
N GLY A 80 5.51 1.04 2.21
CA GLY A 80 4.76 1.92 3.09
C GLY A 80 4.41 3.27 2.49
N LEU A 81 4.02 4.19 3.37
CA LEU A 81 3.54 5.52 3.06
C LEU A 81 4.48 6.60 3.59
N TYR A 82 4.71 7.58 2.73
CA TYR A 82 5.47 8.77 3.08
C TYR A 82 4.70 10.01 2.67
N ASP A 83 4.94 11.09 3.40
CA ASP A 83 4.53 12.41 2.96
C ASP A 83 5.26 12.77 1.66
N THR A 84 4.57 13.48 0.77
CA THR A 84 5.21 13.99 -0.45
C THR A 84 6.31 15.00 -0.09
N PRO A 85 7.26 15.29 -1.00
CA PRO A 85 8.25 16.34 -0.79
C PRO A 85 7.62 17.71 -0.46
N ALA A 86 6.43 18.01 -1.02
CA ALA A 86 5.69 19.23 -0.72
C ALA A 86 5.15 19.27 0.73
N ASN A 87 4.95 18.09 1.33
CA ASN A 87 4.48 17.92 2.71
C ASN A 87 5.64 17.60 3.69
N GLY A 88 6.90 17.83 3.30
CA GLY A 88 8.08 17.63 4.14
C GLY A 88 8.75 16.25 4.01
N GLY A 89 8.21 15.33 3.20
CA GLY A 89 8.89 14.08 2.82
C GLY A 89 9.02 13.02 3.93
N ALA A 90 8.39 13.24 5.08
CA ALA A 90 8.54 12.41 6.28
C ALA A 90 7.96 11.00 6.08
N VAL A 91 8.49 10.03 6.84
CA VAL A 91 7.86 8.71 6.97
C VAL A 91 6.54 8.87 7.70
N VAL A 92 5.46 8.34 7.10
CA VAL A 92 4.17 8.23 7.78
C VAL A 92 4.15 6.88 8.48
N ASP A 93 4.40 5.83 7.70
CA ASP A 93 4.51 4.45 8.15
C ASP A 93 5.31 3.67 7.10
N ALA A 94 6.44 3.07 7.49
CA ALA A 94 7.41 2.50 6.55
C ALA A 94 6.97 1.13 5.99
N ASP A 95 6.21 0.38 6.76
CA ASP A 95 5.78 -1.01 6.53
C ASP A 95 4.25 -1.15 6.50
N PHE A 96 3.54 -0.06 6.22
CA PHE A 96 2.08 -0.01 6.22
C PHE A 96 1.40 -1.11 5.37
N PHE A 97 1.96 -1.47 4.23
CA PHE A 97 1.38 -2.50 3.34
C PHE A 97 2.13 -3.83 3.42
N ALA A 98 3.46 -3.80 3.45
CA ALA A 98 4.30 -4.99 3.46
C ALA A 98 5.61 -4.74 4.22
N SER A 99 6.13 -5.79 4.85
CA SER A 99 7.37 -5.74 5.62
C SER A 99 8.35 -6.81 5.14
N ALA A 100 9.64 -6.46 5.12
CA ALA A 100 10.75 -7.39 4.87
C ALA A 100 10.59 -8.27 3.60
N LEU A 101 10.03 -7.71 2.51
CA LEU A 101 10.03 -8.37 1.21
C LEU A 101 11.48 -8.60 0.77
N ASP A 102 11.83 -9.84 0.42
CA ASP A 102 13.22 -10.30 0.27
C ASP A 102 13.67 -10.48 -1.20
N PRO A 103 14.13 -9.42 -1.89
CA PRO A 103 14.83 -9.54 -3.17
C PRO A 103 16.22 -10.21 -3.07
N GLY A 104 16.79 -10.38 -1.86
CA GLY A 104 18.04 -11.10 -1.64
C GLY A 104 17.89 -12.63 -1.71
N GLY A 105 16.71 -13.15 -1.37
CA GLY A 105 16.34 -14.54 -1.57
C GLY A 105 16.01 -14.90 -3.02
N GLY A 106 15.82 -13.91 -3.90
CA GLY A 106 15.56 -14.10 -5.33
C GLY A 106 14.68 -13.00 -5.91
N ALA A 107 14.44 -13.07 -7.22
CA ALA A 107 13.52 -12.12 -7.87
C ALA A 107 12.09 -12.34 -7.37
N ILE A 108 11.43 -11.26 -6.94
CA ILE A 108 10.03 -11.32 -6.52
C ILE A 108 9.15 -11.13 -7.76
N PRO A 109 8.38 -12.15 -8.18
CA PRO A 109 7.41 -11.98 -9.26
C PRO A 109 6.30 -11.01 -8.84
N PRO A 110 5.52 -10.45 -9.78
CA PRO A 110 4.38 -9.60 -9.45
C PRO A 110 3.44 -10.27 -8.44
N THR A 111 3.48 -9.78 -7.21
CA THR A 111 2.76 -10.34 -6.05
C THR A 111 1.93 -9.23 -5.42
N ASP A 112 0.71 -9.57 -4.99
CA ASP A 112 -0.12 -8.63 -4.26
C ASP A 112 0.37 -8.54 -2.82
N VAL A 113 0.80 -7.34 -2.42
CA VAL A 113 1.39 -7.06 -1.11
C VAL A 113 0.53 -6.08 -0.32
N THR A 114 -0.73 -5.91 -0.70
CA THR A 114 -1.60 -4.87 -0.12
C THR A 114 -1.82 -5.06 1.39
N HIS A 115 -1.94 -6.31 1.85
CA HIS A 115 -2.31 -6.65 3.23
C HIS A 115 -1.26 -7.55 3.90
N GLU A 116 0.00 -7.45 3.47
CA GLU A 116 1.04 -8.40 3.87
C GLU A 116 1.57 -8.12 5.28
N SER A 117 1.75 -6.85 5.66
CA SER A 117 2.31 -6.49 6.97
C SER A 117 1.37 -6.69 8.15
N GLY A 118 0.06 -6.75 7.90
CA GLY A 118 -0.99 -6.75 8.93
C GLY A 118 -1.25 -5.39 9.59
N VAL A 119 -0.53 -4.31 9.21
CA VAL A 119 -0.84 -2.94 9.63
C VAL A 119 -2.05 -2.42 8.86
N PHE A 120 -2.03 -2.52 7.53
CA PHE A 120 -3.23 -2.40 6.69
C PHE A 120 -3.91 -3.77 6.56
N GLY A 121 -4.73 -4.12 7.55
CA GLY A 121 -5.35 -5.44 7.66
C GLY A 121 -6.46 -5.68 6.62
N LEU A 122 -6.94 -6.93 6.55
CA LEU A 122 -8.08 -7.30 5.69
C LEU A 122 -9.38 -6.62 6.16
N GLU A 123 -9.47 -6.33 7.44
CA GLU A 123 -10.54 -5.55 8.09
C GLU A 123 -10.60 -4.10 7.62
N ASP A 124 -9.49 -3.55 7.12
CA ASP A 124 -9.38 -2.16 6.68
C ASP A 124 -9.61 -2.01 5.17
N ALA A 125 -9.88 -3.09 4.44
CA ALA A 125 -10.00 -3.08 2.98
C ALA A 125 -11.11 -2.14 2.44
N GLU A 126 -12.14 -1.86 3.25
CA GLU A 126 -13.22 -0.91 2.91
C GLU A 126 -12.86 0.56 3.25
N GLN A 127 -11.77 0.79 3.98
CA GLN A 127 -11.42 2.10 4.53
C GLN A 127 -10.58 2.93 3.54
N PRO A 128 -10.79 4.26 3.50
CA PRO A 128 -9.84 5.16 2.86
C PRO A 128 -8.54 5.24 3.69
N LEU A 129 -7.42 5.58 3.02
CA LEU A 129 -6.09 5.62 3.63
C LEU A 129 -6.03 6.39 4.95
N TRP A 130 -6.61 7.59 5.02
CA TRP A 130 -6.58 8.39 6.25
C TRP A 130 -7.23 7.67 7.44
N GLN A 131 -8.30 6.90 7.20
CA GLN A 131 -9.02 6.20 8.25
C GLN A 131 -8.25 4.95 8.68
N ALA A 132 -7.67 4.23 7.72
CA ALA A 132 -6.80 3.09 7.98
C ALA A 132 -5.52 3.50 8.74
N LEU A 133 -5.05 4.73 8.54
CA LEU A 133 -3.98 5.36 9.34
C LEU A 133 -4.44 5.81 10.75
N GLY A 134 -5.69 5.57 11.13
CA GLY A 134 -6.24 5.94 12.43
C GLY A 134 -6.50 7.45 12.61
N LEU A 135 -6.47 8.25 11.54
CA LEU A 135 -6.78 9.68 11.62
C LEU A 135 -8.28 9.88 11.83
N THR A 136 -8.68 10.94 12.53
CA THR A 136 -10.10 11.23 12.79
C THR A 136 -10.78 11.99 11.65
N LYS A 137 -9.99 12.59 10.75
CA LYS A 137 -10.45 13.35 9.58
C LYS A 137 -9.43 13.22 8.45
N ASP A 138 -9.92 13.34 7.22
CA ASP A 138 -9.09 13.39 6.04
C ASP A 138 -8.16 14.64 6.06
N PRO A 139 -6.83 14.47 6.01
CA PRO A 139 -5.89 15.58 5.93
C PRO A 139 -5.87 16.29 4.56
N GLN A 140 -6.60 15.79 3.56
CA GLN A 140 -6.69 16.34 2.21
C GLN A 140 -5.31 16.54 1.55
N LYS A 141 -4.43 15.55 1.73
CA LYS A 141 -3.05 15.59 1.22
C LYS A 141 -2.73 14.34 0.39
N GLU A 142 -1.64 14.41 -0.34
CA GLU A 142 -1.11 13.25 -1.06
C GLU A 142 -0.04 12.54 -0.24
N TYR A 143 0.07 11.23 -0.47
CA TYR A 143 1.12 10.36 0.04
C TYR A 143 1.86 9.70 -1.12
N ASP A 144 3.16 9.51 -0.95
CA ASP A 144 3.96 8.69 -1.84
C ASP A 144 4.08 7.28 -1.26
N ILE A 145 3.71 6.27 -2.04
CA ILE A 145 4.02 4.88 -1.76
C ILE A 145 5.50 4.66 -2.07
N ALA A 146 6.23 4.12 -1.11
CA ALA A 146 7.67 3.98 -1.18
C ALA A 146 8.15 2.62 -0.73
N ALA A 147 9.27 2.19 -1.33
CA ALA A 147 10.06 1.08 -0.82
C ALA A 147 11.17 1.60 0.10
N THR A 148 11.32 1.01 1.27
CA THR A 148 12.35 1.37 2.25
C THR A 148 13.26 0.18 2.50
N VAL A 149 14.57 0.38 2.30
CA VAL A 149 15.56 -0.69 2.48
C VAL A 149 15.76 -1.00 3.95
N VAL A 150 15.50 -2.25 4.35
CA VAL A 150 15.74 -2.74 5.72
C VAL A 150 16.92 -3.71 5.82
N GLU A 151 17.33 -4.29 4.71
CA GLU A 151 18.62 -4.96 4.56
C GLU A 151 19.32 -4.45 3.30
N ALA A 152 20.60 -4.13 3.40
CA ALA A 152 21.37 -3.55 2.30
C ALA A 152 21.42 -4.46 1.07
N PHE A 153 21.39 -3.84 -0.11
CA PHE A 153 21.48 -4.58 -1.37
C PHE A 153 22.93 -4.89 -1.72
N GLU A 154 23.18 -6.10 -2.19
CA GLU A 154 24.48 -6.49 -2.74
C GLU A 154 24.65 -5.97 -4.17
N ASN A 155 23.59 -6.04 -4.97
CA ASN A 155 23.56 -5.70 -6.39
C ASN A 155 22.48 -4.66 -6.70
N ALA A 156 22.71 -3.91 -7.77
CA ALA A 156 21.69 -3.00 -8.29
C ALA A 156 20.47 -3.79 -8.78
N THR A 157 19.30 -3.43 -8.29
CA THR A 157 18.04 -4.12 -8.63
C THR A 157 16.98 -3.14 -9.14
N TYR A 158 16.07 -3.64 -9.95
CA TYR A 158 14.85 -2.93 -10.34
C TYR A 158 13.71 -3.34 -9.43
N MET A 159 12.92 -2.36 -9.00
CA MET A 159 11.69 -2.55 -8.24
C MET A 159 10.55 -1.84 -8.96
N VAL A 160 9.40 -2.50 -9.04
CA VAL A 160 8.19 -2.00 -9.69
C VAL A 160 7.03 -2.16 -8.72
N ALA A 161 6.20 -1.12 -8.61
CA ALA A 161 4.89 -1.22 -7.97
C ALA A 161 3.81 -0.72 -8.93
N LYS A 162 2.72 -1.48 -9.03
CA LYS A 162 1.48 -1.07 -9.69
C LYS A 162 0.41 -0.91 -8.62
N VAL A 163 -0.01 0.32 -8.41
CA VAL A 163 -0.95 0.69 -7.35
C VAL A 163 -2.28 1.01 -7.99
N ARG A 164 -3.31 0.24 -7.62
CA ARG A 164 -4.70 0.48 -8.01
C ARG A 164 -5.46 1.07 -6.85
N TYR A 165 -6.13 2.19 -7.09
CA TYR A 165 -6.86 2.92 -6.06
C TYR A 165 -8.10 3.62 -6.66
N GLY A 166 -9.08 3.92 -5.82
CA GLY A 166 -10.26 4.70 -6.19
C GLY A 166 -10.64 5.69 -5.09
N ILE A 167 -11.49 6.66 -5.42
CA ILE A 167 -11.95 7.74 -4.53
C ILE A 167 -13.48 7.75 -4.49
#